data_AF-A0AAE3EIP6-F1
#
_entry.id   AF-A0AAE3EIP6-F1
#
_cell.length_a   1.000
_cell.length_b   1.000
_cell.length_c   1.000
_cell.angle_alpha   90.00
_cell.angle_beta   90.00
_cell.angle_gamma   90.00
#
_symmetry.space_group_name_H-M   'P 1'
#
loop_
_entity.id
_entity.type
_entity.pdbx_description
1 polymer ?
#
loop_
_entity_poly.entity_id
_entity_poly.type
_entity_poly.pdbx_seq_one_letter_code
_entity_poly.pdbx_strand_id
1 'polypeptide(L)'
;MKQMVCIVCPRGCRLTVSDEPGLSVSGNACPRGEAYGKSEATDPRRSVTATCAISGLPADIPLSFPRRIPVRTTAPIPKDEVFSLVAELMKIQKTLPVKEGQLILDKWKGTDVSVVATRSLSLPEPDDA
;
A
#
# COMPACT_ATOMS: atom_id res chain seq x y z
N MET A 1 1.41 -25.40 15.25
CA MET A 1 0.12 -24.85 14.82
C MET A 1 0.13 -23.36 15.09
N LYS A 2 -0.49 -22.55 14.23
CA LYS A 2 -0.52 -21.10 14.37
C LYS A 2 -1.95 -20.60 14.62
N GLN A 3 -2.11 -19.76 15.63
CA GLN A 3 -3.38 -19.10 15.94
C GLN A 3 -3.37 -17.68 15.35
N MET A 4 -4.46 -17.26 14.72
CA MET A 4 -4.59 -15.89 14.20
C MET A 4 -6.04 -15.44 14.10
N VAL A 5 -6.23 -14.13 13.91
CA VAL A 5 -7.56 -13.55 13.64
C VAL A 5 -7.69 -13.27 12.15
N CYS A 6 -8.79 -13.72 11.56
CA CYS A 6 -9.15 -13.36 10.20
C CYS A 6 -9.53 -11.89 10.13
N ILE A 7 -8.75 -11.08 9.40
CA ILE A 7 -8.98 -9.63 9.26
C ILE A 7 -9.75 -9.23 7.99
N VAL A 8 -10.21 -10.22 7.21
CA VAL A 8 -10.87 -9.98 5.92
C VAL A 8 -12.24 -9.31 6.06
N CYS A 9 -12.89 -9.45 7.21
CA CYS A 9 -14.21 -8.88 7.47
C CYS A 9 -14.40 -8.58 8.96
N PRO A 10 -15.37 -7.74 9.36
CA PRO A 10 -15.52 -7.30 10.75
C PRO A 10 -15.88 -8.41 11.75
N ARG A 11 -16.23 -9.62 11.28
CA ARG A 11 -16.54 -10.76 12.15
C ARG A 11 -15.32 -11.23 12.96
N GLY A 12 -14.10 -11.10 12.44
CA GLY A 12 -12.89 -11.42 13.19
C GLY A 12 -12.78 -12.89 13.65
N CYS A 13 -13.06 -13.87 12.77
CA CYS A 13 -12.97 -15.29 13.13
C CYS A 13 -11.59 -15.65 13.70
N ARG A 14 -11.55 -16.40 14.81
CA ARG A 14 -10.32 -16.99 15.34
C ARG A 14 -10.00 -18.24 14.54
N LEU A 15 -8.86 -18.22 13.84
CA LEU A 15 -8.40 -19.28 12.98
C LEU A 15 -7.28 -20.07 13.62
N THR A 16 -7.32 -21.38 13.42
CA THR A 16 -6.20 -22.29 13.69
C THR A 16 -5.67 -22.80 12.36
N VAL A 17 -4.37 -22.65 12.12
CA VAL A 17 -3.68 -23.14 10.92
C VAL A 17 -2.70 -24.25 11.32
N SER A 18 -2.76 -25.40 10.65
CA SER A 18 -1.82 -26.50 10.90
C SER A 18 -0.43 -26.21 10.32
N ASP A 19 0.61 -26.79 10.93
CA ASP A 19 1.99 -26.68 10.43
C ASP A 19 2.33 -27.83 9.46
N GLU A 20 1.37 -28.71 9.19
CA GLU A 20 1.57 -29.91 8.37
C GLU A 20 1.52 -29.59 6.87
N PRO A 21 2.18 -30.43 6.04
CA PRO A 21 2.08 -30.33 4.59
C PRO A 21 0.61 -30.40 4.16
N GLY A 22 0.09 -29.27 3.66
CA GLY A 22 -1.32 -29.11 3.27
C GLY A 22 -2.04 -27.92 3.92
N LEU A 23 -1.49 -27.33 4.99
CA LEU A 23 -2.03 -26.17 5.73
C LEU A 23 -3.57 -26.17 5.85
N SER A 24 -4.10 -27.04 6.71
CA SER A 24 -5.53 -27.01 7.02
C SER A 24 -5.85 -25.79 7.89
N VAL A 25 -6.96 -25.12 7.59
CA VAL A 25 -7.45 -23.96 8.36
C VAL A 25 -8.79 -24.32 8.96
N SER A 26 -8.96 -24.07 10.25
CA SER A 26 -10.22 -24.27 10.97
C SER A 26 -10.59 -23.03 11.78
N GLY A 27 -11.86 -22.94 12.19
CA GLY A 27 -12.42 -21.79 12.90
C GLY A 27 -12.91 -20.66 11.97
N ASN A 28 -12.75 -20.79 10.66
CA ASN A 28 -13.34 -19.89 9.67
C ASN A 28 -14.84 -20.16 9.54
N ALA A 29 -15.64 -19.08 9.48
CA ALA A 29 -17.06 -19.17 9.18
C ALA A 29 -17.39 -19.05 7.68
N CYS A 30 -16.36 -18.87 6.84
CA CYS A 30 -16.53 -18.72 5.39
C CYS A 30 -15.25 -19.11 4.63
N PRO A 31 -15.32 -19.33 3.31
CA PRO A 31 -14.16 -19.68 2.48
C PRO A 31 -13.07 -18.61 2.45
N ARG A 32 -13.45 -17.33 2.59
CA ARG A 32 -12.48 -16.21 2.65
C ARG A 32 -11.54 -16.32 3.85
N GLY A 33 -12.04 -16.83 4.99
CA GLY A 33 -11.24 -17.02 6.18
C GLY A 33 -10.21 -18.13 6.02
N GLU A 34 -10.58 -19.23 5.36
CA GLU A 34 -9.63 -20.30 5.00
C GLU A 34 -8.54 -19.78 4.06
N ALA A 35 -8.94 -19.12 2.97
CA ALA A 35 -7.99 -18.56 2.00
C ALA A 35 -7.00 -17.59 2.66
N TYR A 36 -7.50 -16.70 3.53
CA TYR A 36 -6.66 -15.79 4.31
C TYR A 36 -5.71 -16.51 5.26
N GLY A 37 -6.20 -17.51 6.01
CA GLY A 37 -5.36 -18.28 6.94
C GLY A 37 -4.20 -18.97 6.24
N LYS A 38 -4.46 -19.56 5.05
CA LYS A 38 -3.41 -20.16 4.22
C LYS A 38 -2.43 -19.10 3.73
N SER A 39 -2.90 -18.03 3.11
CA SER A 39 -2.02 -16.98 2.57
C SER A 39 -1.17 -16.30 3.64
N GLU A 40 -1.77 -15.99 4.80
CA GLU A 40 -1.07 -15.30 5.89
C GLU A 40 -0.03 -16.20 6.57
N ALA A 41 -0.18 -17.52 6.48
CA ALA A 41 0.79 -18.48 6.97
C ALA A 41 1.95 -18.73 6.00
N THR A 42 1.71 -18.68 4.68
CA THR A 42 2.73 -18.99 3.66
C THR A 42 3.44 -17.76 3.08
N ASP A 43 2.70 -16.73 2.71
CA ASP A 43 3.18 -15.51 2.03
C ASP A 43 2.29 -14.32 2.44
N PRO A 44 2.47 -13.78 3.65
CA PRO A 44 1.67 -12.67 4.13
C PRO A 44 1.95 -11.43 3.29
N ARG A 45 0.94 -10.93 2.57
CA ARG A 45 1.05 -9.75 1.72
C ARG A 45 0.25 -8.55 2.22
N ARG A 46 0.70 -7.33 1.91
CA ARG A 46 0.05 -6.07 2.31
C ARG A 46 0.00 -5.09 1.16
N SER A 47 -1.12 -4.40 1.00
CA SER A 47 -1.18 -3.19 0.17
C SER A 47 -0.45 -2.07 0.91
N VAL A 48 0.39 -1.32 0.20
CA VAL A 48 1.17 -0.24 0.78
C VAL A 48 0.61 1.09 0.30
N THR A 49 0.23 1.93 1.26
CA THR A 49 -0.11 3.34 1.05
C THR A 49 0.95 4.19 1.71
N ALA A 50 1.50 5.16 0.98
CA ALA A 50 2.57 6.03 1.46
C ALA A 50 2.43 7.44 0.84
N THR A 51 3.47 8.26 0.98
CA THR A 51 3.53 9.57 0.35
C THR A 51 4.90 9.83 -0.28
N CYS A 52 4.94 10.50 -1.42
CA CYS A 52 6.18 11.01 -2.02
C CYS A 52 6.25 12.54 -1.89
N ALA A 53 7.45 13.08 -1.77
CA ALA A 53 7.65 14.52 -1.62
C ALA A 53 7.43 15.24 -2.97
N ILE A 54 6.94 16.48 -2.89
CA ILE A 54 6.86 17.36 -4.05
C ILE A 54 8.11 18.23 -4.08
N SER A 55 8.75 18.35 -5.24
CA SER A 55 9.90 19.22 -5.47
C SER A 55 9.53 20.42 -6.35
N GLY A 56 10.33 21.48 -6.26
CA GLY A 56 10.19 22.67 -7.11
C GLY A 56 8.96 23.53 -6.81
N LEU A 57 8.46 23.50 -5.57
CA LEU A 57 7.37 24.40 -5.18
C LEU A 57 7.87 25.87 -5.10
N PRO A 58 7.09 26.84 -5.62
CA PRO A 58 7.39 28.26 -5.48
C PRO A 58 7.55 28.70 -4.02
N ALA A 59 8.36 29.74 -3.78
CA ALA A 59 8.66 30.24 -2.44
C ALA A 59 7.44 30.91 -1.77
N ASP A 60 6.56 31.49 -2.57
CA ASP A 60 5.31 32.15 -2.20
C ASP A 60 4.14 31.18 -2.05
N ILE A 61 4.36 29.86 -2.21
CA ILE A 61 3.28 28.88 -2.10
C ILE A 61 2.68 28.88 -0.68
N PRO A 62 1.34 28.89 -0.54
CA PRO A 62 0.70 28.90 0.77
C PRO A 62 1.17 27.76 1.67
N LEU A 63 1.30 28.02 2.97
CA LEU A 63 1.65 26.99 3.96
C LEU A 63 0.60 25.86 4.03
N SER A 64 -0.65 26.16 3.65
CA SER A 64 -1.75 25.20 3.54
C SER A 64 -1.61 24.24 2.35
N PHE A 65 -0.75 24.55 1.38
CA PHE A 65 -0.58 23.73 0.19
C PHE A 65 0.12 22.40 0.53
N PRO A 66 -0.40 21.24 0.07
CA PRO A 66 0.19 19.94 0.36
C PRO A 66 1.60 19.83 -0.21
N ARG A 67 2.56 19.39 0.62
CA ARG A 67 3.97 19.20 0.21
C ARG A 67 4.32 17.76 -0.18
N ARG A 68 3.32 16.87 -0.13
CA ARG A 68 3.45 15.46 -0.48
C ARG A 68 2.22 14.99 -1.23
N ILE A 69 2.41 13.96 -2.05
CA ILE A 69 1.34 13.33 -2.81
C ILE A 69 1.10 11.92 -2.24
N PRO A 70 -0.15 11.54 -1.96
CA PRO A 70 -0.47 10.19 -1.53
C PRO A 70 -0.29 9.22 -2.69
N VAL A 71 0.33 8.08 -2.38
CA VAL A 71 0.62 7.02 -3.34
C VAL A 71 0.21 5.67 -2.78
N ARG A 72 -0.11 4.73 -3.66
CA ARG A 72 -0.39 3.34 -3.28
C ARG A 72 0.23 2.35 -4.25
N THR A 73 0.46 1.13 -3.78
CA THR A 73 0.78 0.02 -4.68
C THR A 73 -0.44 -0.40 -5.51
N THR A 74 -0.20 -0.89 -6.73
CA THR A 74 -1.24 -1.46 -7.60
C THR A 74 -1.73 -2.81 -7.08
N ALA A 75 -0.88 -3.57 -6.39
CA ALA A 75 -1.19 -4.86 -5.77
C ALA A 75 -0.45 -5.03 -4.42
N PRO A 76 -0.85 -6.01 -3.58
CA PRO A 76 -0.16 -6.33 -2.35
C PRO A 76 1.26 -6.90 -2.59
N ILE A 77 2.21 -6.48 -1.76
CA ILE A 77 3.59 -7.01 -1.74
C ILE A 77 3.83 -7.87 -0.50
N PRO A 78 4.85 -8.75 -0.49
CA PRO A 78 5.28 -9.45 0.71
C PRO A 78 5.49 -8.50 1.91
N LYS A 79 5.08 -8.93 3.10
CA LYS A 79 5.05 -8.09 4.30
C LYS A 79 6.44 -7.61 4.72
N ASP A 80 7.46 -8.44 4.54
CA ASP A 80 8.87 -8.12 4.79
C ASP A 80 9.41 -7.04 3.84
N GLU A 81 8.88 -6.97 2.62
CA GLU A 81 9.26 -5.98 1.61
C GLU A 81 8.64 -4.59 1.81
N VAL A 82 7.64 -4.46 2.69
CA VAL A 82 6.92 -3.20 2.95
C VAL A 82 7.87 -2.06 3.31
N PHE A 83 8.79 -2.28 4.25
CA PHE A 83 9.72 -1.24 4.68
C PHE A 83 10.76 -0.91 3.61
N SER A 84 11.16 -1.90 2.80
CA SER A 84 12.08 -1.67 1.68
C SER A 84 11.44 -0.77 0.62
N LEU A 85 10.16 -1.01 0.28
CA LEU A 85 9.43 -0.16 -0.66
C LEU A 85 9.25 1.26 -0.11
N VAL A 86 8.85 1.40 1.16
CA VAL A 86 8.64 2.73 1.78
C VAL A 86 9.95 3.53 1.79
N ALA A 87 11.07 2.91 2.12
CA ALA A 87 12.38 3.57 2.10
C ALA A 87 12.77 4.06 0.70
N GLU A 88 12.38 3.34 -0.35
CA GLU A 88 12.59 3.79 -1.73
C GLU A 88 11.68 4.97 -2.08
N LEU A 89 10.39 4.88 -1.74
CA LEU A 89 9.43 5.97 -1.99
C LEU A 89 9.82 7.29 -1.30
N MET A 90 10.50 7.21 -0.15
CA MET A 90 11.00 8.39 0.56
C MET A 90 12.09 9.16 -0.20
N LYS A 91 12.83 8.49 -1.10
CA LYS A 91 13.85 9.12 -1.95
C LYS A 91 13.26 9.78 -3.19
N ILE A 92 12.05 9.40 -3.58
CA ILE A 92 11.40 9.87 -4.79
C ILE A 92 10.76 11.24 -4.52
N GLN A 93 11.07 12.18 -5.42
CA GLN A 93 10.42 13.49 -5.48
C GLN A 93 9.71 13.64 -6.83
N LYS A 94 8.54 14.28 -6.83
CA LYS A 94 7.80 14.57 -8.06
C LYS A 94 7.54 16.07 -8.17
N THR A 95 7.62 16.59 -9.38
CA THR A 95 7.20 17.95 -9.70
C THR A 95 5.73 17.96 -10.09
N LEU A 96 5.08 19.11 -9.91
CA LEU A 96 3.70 19.33 -10.36
C LEU A 96 3.66 19.61 -11.88
N PRO A 97 2.53 19.33 -12.56
CA PRO A 97 1.32 18.70 -12.03
C PRO A 97 1.47 17.17 -11.90
N VAL A 98 0.78 16.59 -10.93
CA VAL A 98 0.61 15.14 -10.80
C VAL A 98 -0.85 14.77 -10.98
N LYS A 99 -1.14 13.71 -11.74
CA LYS A 99 -2.49 13.21 -11.95
C LYS A 99 -2.76 11.96 -11.11
N GLU A 100 -4.01 11.76 -10.71
CA GLU A 100 -4.44 10.49 -10.16
C GLU A 100 -4.16 9.34 -11.14
N GLY A 101 -3.69 8.21 -10.62
CA GLY A 101 -3.27 7.06 -11.41
C GLY A 101 -1.89 7.21 -12.04
N GLN A 102 -1.22 8.37 -11.91
CA GLN A 102 0.11 8.55 -12.48
C GLN A 102 1.12 7.62 -11.83
N LEU A 103 1.92 6.98 -12.69
CA LEU A 103 2.99 6.07 -12.29
C LEU A 103 4.12 6.83 -11.58
N ILE A 104 4.42 6.41 -10.36
CA ILE A 104 5.46 7.00 -9.50
C ILE A 104 6.73 6.17 -9.56
N LEU A 105 6.58 4.86 -9.40
CA LEU A 105 7.61 3.84 -9.44
C LEU A 105 7.06 2.65 -10.23
N ASP A 106 7.78 2.22 -11.26
CA ASP A 106 7.38 1.08 -12.09
C ASP A 106 8.06 -0.21 -11.63
N LYS A 107 7.31 -1.33 -11.67
CA LYS A 107 7.80 -2.70 -11.46
C LYS A 107 8.81 -2.83 -10.33
N TRP A 108 8.36 -2.59 -9.10
CA TRP A 108 9.20 -2.60 -7.92
C TRP A 108 10.03 -3.89 -7.81
N LYS A 109 11.36 -3.79 -7.77
CA LYS A 109 12.30 -4.94 -7.75
C LYS A 109 12.01 -5.99 -8.85
N GLY A 110 11.52 -5.57 -10.01
CA GLY A 110 11.20 -6.48 -11.12
C GLY A 110 9.90 -7.29 -10.92
N THR A 111 9.10 -6.96 -9.91
CA THR A 111 7.75 -7.51 -9.74
C THR A 111 6.74 -6.81 -10.65
N ASP A 112 5.53 -7.36 -10.76
CA ASP A 112 4.40 -6.71 -11.46
C ASP A 112 3.71 -5.63 -10.60
N VAL A 113 4.30 -5.24 -9.46
CA VAL A 113 3.75 -4.24 -8.57
C VAL A 113 4.37 -2.87 -8.84
N SER A 114 3.53 -1.92 -9.22
CA SER A 114 3.91 -0.53 -9.41
C SER A 114 3.28 0.35 -8.32
N VAL A 115 3.79 1.57 -8.18
CA VAL A 115 3.23 2.58 -7.26
C VAL A 115 2.65 3.72 -8.07
N VAL A 116 1.42 4.11 -7.73
CA VAL A 116 0.66 5.16 -8.42
C VAL A 116 0.19 6.23 -7.45
N ALA A 117 0.07 7.48 -7.94
CA ALA A 117 -0.57 8.56 -7.20
C ALA A 117 -2.08 8.32 -7.05
N THR A 118 -2.64 8.68 -5.90
CA THR A 118 -4.09 8.52 -5.61
C THR A 118 -4.83 9.85 -5.53
N ARG A 119 -4.19 10.96 -5.92
CA ARG A 119 -4.78 12.28 -5.95
C ARG A 119 -4.12 13.12 -7.04
N SER A 120 -4.92 13.84 -7.81
CA SER A 120 -4.42 14.88 -8.71
C SER A 120 -4.04 16.13 -7.92
N LEU A 121 -2.91 16.73 -8.26
CA LEU A 121 -2.41 17.95 -7.65
C LEU A 121 -1.75 18.84 -8.71
N SER A 122 -2.16 20.09 -8.74
CA SER A 122 -1.62 21.16 -9.59
C SER A 122 -1.21 22.35 -8.72
N LEU A 123 -0.44 23.28 -9.29
CA LEU A 123 -0.20 24.56 -8.64
C LEU A 123 -1.53 25.31 -8.47
N PRO A 124 -1.72 26.05 -7.37
CA PRO A 124 -2.90 26.89 -7.18
C PRO A 124 -2.89 27.99 -8.25
N GLU A 125 -4.07 28.32 -8.78
CA GLU A 125 -4.21 29.48 -9.65
C GLU A 125 -4.29 30.75 -8.79
N PRO A 126 -3.86 31.92 -9.31
CA PRO A 126 -3.81 33.16 -8.53
C PRO A 126 -5.16 33.63 -7.96
N ASP A 127 -6.28 33.11 -8.44
CA ASP A 127 -7.65 33.44 -7.98
C ASP A 127 -8.22 32.48 -6.92
N ASP A 128 -7.48 31.46 -6.47
CA ASP A 128 -7.92 30.48 -5.45
C ASP A 128 -7.68 30.92 -3.99
N ALA A 129 -7.33 32.19 -3.76
CA ALA A 129 -6.94 32.76 -2.46
C ALA A 129 -8.08 33.48 -1.71
#